data_AF-A0A2V8XRJ3-F1
#
_entry.id   AF-A0A2V8XRJ3-F1
#
_cell.length_a   1.000
_cell.length_b   1.000
_cell.length_c   1.000
_cell.angle_alpha   90.00
_cell.angle_beta   90.00
_cell.angle_gamma   90.00
#
_symmetry.space_group_name_H-M   'P 1'
#
loop_
_entity.id
_entity.type
_entity.pdbx_description
1 polymer ?
#
loop_
_entity_poly.entity_id
_entity_poly.type
_entity_poly.pdbx_seq_one_letter_code
_entity_poly.pdbx_strand_id
1 'polypeptide(L)'
;MQAERAYSAEALVDISLEMRDVKSQYDNVPYAFIGCSTVLSRNEVEAQLRDAGIHEADLPEVIDLLVWFGVLGIYINEDDERYSYQFEHDPRRMTAGLRAYAYCIHPAFRSALGCSN
;
A
#
# COMPACT_ATOMS: atom_id res chain seq x y z
N MET A 1 14.16 -18.54 1.45
CA MET A 1 12.89 -18.20 0.77
C MET A 1 11.61 -18.63 1.52
N GLN A 2 11.56 -19.68 2.35
CA GLN A 2 10.35 -19.97 3.15
C GLN A 2 10.13 -18.97 4.30
N ALA A 3 11.20 -18.57 5.01
CA ALA A 3 11.09 -17.63 6.14
C ALA A 3 10.59 -16.24 5.74
N GLU A 4 11.07 -15.72 4.60
CA GLU A 4 10.64 -14.41 4.06
C GLU A 4 9.16 -14.40 3.67
N ARG A 5 8.68 -15.47 3.02
CA ARG A 5 7.26 -15.60 2.67
C ARG A 5 6.37 -15.72 3.90
N ALA A 6 6.79 -16.49 4.91
CA ALA A 6 6.06 -16.62 6.15
C ALA A 6 5.95 -15.27 6.89
N TYR A 7 7.08 -14.57 7.03
CA TYR A 7 7.11 -13.23 7.62
C TYR A 7 6.22 -12.23 6.87
N SER A 8 6.30 -12.25 5.53
CA SER A 8 5.47 -11.39 4.68
C SER A 8 3.98 -11.67 4.85
N ALA A 9 3.60 -12.95 4.97
CA ALA A 9 2.22 -13.35 5.16
C ALA A 9 1.69 -12.96 6.55
N GLU A 10 2.49 -13.14 7.60
CA GLU A 10 2.17 -12.68 8.96
C GLU A 10 1.97 -11.16 8.98
N ALA A 11 2.91 -10.40 8.42
CA ALA A 11 2.81 -8.94 8.34
C ALA A 11 1.56 -8.47 7.59
N LEU A 12 1.18 -9.15 6.49
CA LEU A 12 -0.03 -8.83 5.73
C LEU A 12 -1.30 -9.11 6.53
N VAL A 13 -1.33 -10.20 7.31
CA VAL A 13 -2.46 -10.51 8.19
C VAL A 13 -2.57 -9.48 9.30
N ASP A 14 -1.46 -9.15 9.97
CA ASP A 14 -1.42 -8.20 11.07
C ASP A 14 -1.92 -6.81 10.63
N ILE A 15 -1.41 -6.29 9.51
CA ILE A 15 -1.82 -4.97 9.02
C ILE A 15 -3.29 -4.94 8.60
N SER A 16 -3.82 -6.05 8.05
CA SER A 16 -5.23 -6.15 7.69
C SER A 16 -6.14 -6.15 8.92
N LEU A 17 -5.70 -6.79 10.02
CA LEU A 17 -6.39 -6.75 11.30
C LEU A 17 -6.38 -5.34 11.92
N GLU A 18 -5.23 -4.65 11.90
CA GLU A 18 -5.11 -3.27 12.39
C GLU A 18 -5.98 -2.30 11.59
N MET A 19 -6.01 -2.42 10.25
CA MET A 19 -6.86 -1.62 9.38
C MET A 19 -8.35 -1.88 9.67
N ARG A 20 -8.75 -3.13 9.88
CA ARG A 20 -10.13 -3.49 10.24
C ARG A 20 -10.57 -2.84 11.56
N ASP A 21 -9.67 -2.79 12.55
CA ASP A 21 -9.99 -2.21 13.86
C ASP A 21 -10.20 -0.69 13.78
N VAL A 22 -9.59 -0.01 12.79
CA VAL A 22 -9.84 1.41 12.50
C VAL A 22 -11.07 1.62 11.62
N LYS A 23 -11.19 0.87 10.53
CA LYS A 23 -12.27 0.95 9.53
C LYS A 23 -12.63 -0.45 9.05
N SER A 24 -13.60 -1.07 9.71
CA SER A 24 -14.01 -2.45 9.43
C SER A 24 -14.47 -2.69 7.99
N GLN A 25 -14.94 -1.66 7.30
CA GLN A 25 -15.32 -1.70 5.89
C GLN A 25 -14.14 -1.90 4.91
N TYR A 26 -12.89 -1.77 5.38
CA TYR A 26 -11.67 -1.82 4.55
C TYR A 26 -10.70 -2.93 4.95
N ASP A 27 -11.18 -3.94 5.68
CA ASP A 27 -10.39 -5.05 6.21
C ASP A 27 -9.64 -5.87 5.15
N ASN A 28 -10.19 -5.97 3.94
CA ASN A 28 -9.62 -6.74 2.84
C ASN A 28 -8.89 -5.89 1.79
N VAL A 29 -8.78 -4.57 2.00
CA VAL A 29 -8.18 -3.66 1.01
C VAL A 29 -6.74 -4.01 0.64
N PRO A 30 -5.84 -4.42 1.56
CA PRO A 30 -4.49 -4.82 1.19
C PRO A 30 -4.44 -5.97 0.16
N TYR A 31 -5.43 -6.86 0.16
CA TYR A 31 -5.53 -7.97 -0.79
C TYR A 31 -5.94 -7.54 -2.21
N ALA A 32 -6.39 -6.30 -2.41
CA ALA A 32 -6.65 -5.75 -3.74
C ALA A 32 -5.38 -5.73 -4.62
N PHE A 33 -4.19 -5.83 -4.02
CA PHE A 33 -2.91 -5.75 -4.70
C PHE A 33 -2.27 -7.13 -4.98
N ILE A 34 -3.01 -8.23 -4.80
CA ILE A 34 -2.48 -9.57 -5.13
C ILE A 34 -2.11 -9.64 -6.62
N GLY A 35 -0.85 -10.00 -6.89
CA GLY A 35 -0.32 -10.20 -8.24
C GLY A 35 -0.03 -8.90 -9.01
N CYS A 36 -0.15 -7.73 -8.38
CA CYS A 36 0.14 -6.46 -9.05
C CYS A 36 1.66 -6.18 -9.17
N SER A 37 2.02 -5.18 -9.97
CA SER A 37 3.40 -4.66 -10.03
C SER A 37 3.82 -4.04 -8.69
N THR A 38 5.10 -4.11 -8.31
CA THR A 38 5.52 -3.51 -7.03
C THR A 38 5.49 -1.97 -7.04
N VAL A 39 5.56 -1.36 -8.22
CA VAL A 39 5.40 0.08 -8.45
C VAL A 39 4.15 0.29 -9.30
N LEU A 40 3.28 1.21 -8.87
CA LEU A 40 2.00 1.50 -9.51
C LEU A 40 1.81 3.01 -9.66
N SER A 41 1.34 3.45 -10.81
CA SER A 41 0.78 4.79 -10.97
C SER A 41 -0.50 4.96 -10.15
N ARG A 42 -0.92 6.21 -9.93
CA ARG A 42 -2.18 6.50 -9.24
C ARG A 42 -3.39 5.82 -9.91
N ASN A 43 -3.42 5.80 -11.24
CA ASN A 43 -4.52 5.20 -11.99
C ASN A 43 -4.56 3.67 -11.82
N GLU A 44 -3.40 3.02 -11.72
CA GLU A 44 -3.31 1.57 -11.47
C GLU A 44 -3.74 1.23 -10.04
N VAL A 45 -3.32 2.02 -9.05
CA VAL A 45 -3.81 1.86 -7.66
C VAL A 45 -5.33 1.96 -7.62
N GLU A 46 -5.91 3.00 -8.21
CA GLU A 46 -7.36 3.16 -8.26
C GLU A 46 -8.06 2.03 -9.01
N ALA A 47 -7.44 1.49 -10.07
CA ALA A 47 -8.00 0.35 -10.80
C ALA A 47 -8.07 -0.89 -9.92
N GLN A 48 -6.99 -1.24 -9.20
CA GLN A 48 -6.99 -2.36 -8.25
C GLN A 48 -8.07 -2.20 -7.18
N LEU A 49 -8.22 -1.00 -6.62
CA LEU A 49 -9.23 -0.72 -5.61
C LEU A 49 -10.66 -0.82 -6.15
N ARG A 50 -10.92 -0.33 -7.37
CA ARG A 50 -12.22 -0.49 -8.03
C ARG A 50 -12.55 -1.95 -8.30
N ASP A 51 -11.58 -2.73 -8.77
CA ASP A 51 -11.75 -4.16 -9.04
C ASP A 51 -12.02 -4.94 -7.74
N ALA A 52 -11.51 -4.46 -6.61
CA ALA A 52 -11.83 -4.96 -5.27
C ALA A 52 -13.18 -4.46 -4.71
N GLY A 53 -13.94 -3.68 -5.48
CA GLY A 53 -15.28 -3.21 -5.12
C GLY A 53 -15.34 -1.89 -4.35
N ILE A 54 -14.23 -1.15 -4.25
CA ILE A 54 -14.21 0.18 -3.61
C ILE A 54 -14.87 1.20 -4.54
N HIS A 55 -15.82 1.97 -4.01
CA HIS A 55 -16.51 3.01 -4.76
C HIS A 55 -15.60 4.20 -5.06
N GLU A 56 -15.83 4.87 -6.20
CA GLU A 56 -15.01 5.99 -6.67
C GLU A 56 -14.93 7.14 -5.64
N ALA A 57 -16.01 7.37 -4.90
CA ALA A 57 -16.07 8.37 -3.84
C ALA A 57 -15.13 8.06 -2.66
N ASP A 58 -14.82 6.79 -2.43
CA ASP A 58 -14.02 6.31 -1.30
C ASP A 58 -12.53 6.13 -1.65
N LEU A 59 -12.19 6.12 -2.95
CA LEU A 59 -10.81 5.88 -3.41
C LEU A 59 -9.78 6.82 -2.74
N PRO A 60 -10.00 8.15 -2.64
CA PRO A 60 -9.02 9.03 -2.00
C PRO A 60 -8.75 8.65 -0.54
N GLU A 61 -9.81 8.37 0.23
CA GLU A 61 -9.70 8.01 1.64
C GLU A 61 -8.99 6.67 1.81
N VAL A 62 -9.33 5.67 0.99
CA VAL A 62 -8.73 4.33 1.07
C VAL A 62 -7.24 4.39 0.71
N ILE A 63 -6.86 5.18 -0.30
CA ILE A 63 -5.46 5.38 -0.67
C ILE A 63 -4.70 6.05 0.47
N ASP A 64 -5.24 7.11 1.07
CA ASP A 64 -4.62 7.81 2.20
C ASP A 64 -4.42 6.86 3.39
N LEU A 65 -5.40 5.99 3.65
CA LEU A 65 -5.33 4.99 4.71
C LEU A 65 -4.22 3.95 4.43
N LEU A 66 -4.15 3.43 3.20
CA LEU A 66 -3.07 2.52 2.79
C LEU A 66 -1.68 3.14 2.91
N VAL A 67 -1.54 4.44 2.60
CA VAL A 67 -0.28 5.18 2.79
C VAL A 67 0.01 5.36 4.27
N TRP A 68 -1.00 5.74 5.07
CA TRP A 68 -0.87 5.94 6.51
C TRP A 68 -0.38 4.68 7.23
N PHE A 69 -0.96 3.52 6.89
CA PHE A 69 -0.56 2.22 7.42
C PHE A 69 0.74 1.68 6.81
N GLY A 70 1.27 2.33 5.77
CA GLY A 70 2.51 1.93 5.12
C GLY A 70 2.37 0.69 4.24
N VAL A 71 1.15 0.28 3.86
CA VAL A 71 0.93 -0.73 2.82
C VAL A 71 1.39 -0.19 1.47
N LEU A 72 1.02 1.06 1.20
CA LEU A 72 1.54 1.84 0.09
C LEU A 72 2.62 2.82 0.58
N GLY A 73 3.71 2.89 -0.18
CA GLY A 73 4.71 3.94 -0.08
C GLY A 73 4.64 4.88 -1.28
N ILE A 74 5.47 5.92 -1.23
CA ILE A 74 5.73 6.81 -2.35
C ILE A 74 7.05 6.40 -2.99
N TYR A 75 7.00 6.06 -4.28
CA TYR A 75 8.14 5.67 -5.08
C TYR A 75 8.71 6.88 -5.82
N ILE A 76 9.99 7.15 -5.60
CA ILE A 76 10.74 8.21 -6.31
C ILE A 76 11.67 7.58 -7.35
N ASN A 77 12.45 6.60 -6.94
CA ASN A 77 13.38 5.82 -7.76
C ASN A 77 13.74 4.50 -7.04
N GLU A 78 14.59 3.68 -7.65
CA GLU A 78 14.99 2.36 -7.13
C GLU A 78 15.66 2.40 -5.73
N ASP A 79 16.26 3.53 -5.35
CA ASP A 79 16.96 3.71 -4.07
C ASP A 79 16.16 4.54 -3.05
N ASP A 80 15.04 5.18 -3.45
CA ASP A 80 14.22 6.07 -2.60
C ASP A 80 12.74 5.70 -2.67
N GLU A 81 12.34 4.87 -1.70
CA GLU A 81 10.96 4.59 -1.33
C GLU A 81 10.64 5.21 0.03
N ARG A 82 9.51 5.89 0.14
CA ARG A 82 9.07 6.60 1.35
C ARG A 82 7.82 5.98 1.94
N TYR A 83 7.82 5.77 3.24
CA TYR A 83 6.71 5.22 4.01
C TYR A 83 6.32 6.13 5.18
N SER A 84 5.05 6.11 5.56
CA SER A 84 4.47 7.04 6.56
C SER A 84 5.23 7.09 7.88
N TYR A 85 5.68 5.94 8.39
CA TYR A 85 6.42 5.84 9.65
C TYR A 85 7.74 6.63 9.63
N GLN A 86 8.34 6.86 8.45
CA GLN A 86 9.57 7.66 8.32
C GLN A 86 9.31 9.17 8.43
N PHE A 87 8.05 9.59 8.29
CA PHE A 87 7.65 10.99 8.19
C PHE A 87 6.63 11.37 9.28
N GLU A 88 6.73 10.76 10.47
CA GLU A 88 5.83 11.00 11.61
C GLU A 88 4.34 10.77 11.25
N HIS A 89 4.09 9.86 10.30
CA HIS A 89 2.79 9.62 9.70
C HIS A 89 2.15 10.87 9.10
N ASP A 90 2.92 11.81 8.53
CA ASP A 90 2.35 12.92 7.74
C ASP A 90 2.57 12.70 6.24
N PRO A 91 1.56 12.19 5.49
CA PRO A 91 1.64 11.99 4.04
C PRO A 91 2.00 13.27 3.26
N ARG A 92 1.71 14.46 3.82
CA ARG A 92 2.08 15.74 3.21
C ARG A 92 3.58 15.96 3.23
N ARG A 93 4.28 15.45 4.26
CA ARG A 93 5.75 15.53 4.33
C ARG A 93 6.41 14.52 3.40
N MET A 94 5.81 13.35 3.22
CA MET A 94 6.31 12.33 2.27
C MET A 94 6.34 12.85 0.83
N THR A 95 5.31 13.61 0.47
CA THR A 95 5.09 14.13 -0.89
C THR A 95 5.60 15.55 -1.10
N ALA A 96 6.08 16.21 -0.04
CA ALA A 96 6.57 17.60 -0.11
C ALA A 96 7.69 17.75 -1.14
N GLY A 97 7.51 18.69 -2.07
CA GLY A 97 8.48 18.99 -3.13
C GLY A 97 8.43 18.04 -4.34
N LEU A 98 7.57 17.01 -4.32
CA LEU A 98 7.37 16.14 -5.47
C LEU A 98 6.36 16.75 -6.44
N ARG A 99 6.69 16.78 -7.74
CA ARG A 99 5.77 17.24 -8.79
C ARG A 99 4.88 16.11 -9.32
N ALA A 100 5.41 14.90 -9.31
CA ALA A 100 4.74 13.67 -9.66
C ALA A 100 5.47 12.53 -8.94
N TYR A 101 4.74 11.47 -8.61
CA TYR A 101 5.28 10.28 -7.97
C TYR A 101 4.42 9.07 -8.34
N ALA A 102 4.99 7.89 -8.18
CA ALA A 102 4.26 6.63 -8.20
C ALA A 102 4.09 6.12 -6.76
N TYR A 103 3.24 5.11 -6.61
CA TYR A 103 3.13 4.33 -5.38
C TYR A 103 3.99 3.08 -5.48
N CYS A 104 4.40 2.55 -4.34
CA CYS A 104 5.00 1.23 -4.27
C CYS A 104 4.37 0.38 -3.17
N ILE A 105 4.29 -0.92 -3.39
CA ILE A 105 3.93 -1.89 -2.34
C ILE A 105 5.11 -2.00 -1.38
N HIS A 106 4.86 -1.89 -0.08
CA HIS A 106 5.92 -2.03 0.91
C HIS A 106 6.63 -3.40 0.81
N PRO A 107 7.98 -3.47 0.90
CA PRO A 107 8.75 -4.70 0.73
C PRO A 107 8.26 -5.87 1.57
N ALA A 108 7.80 -5.58 2.80
CA ALA A 108 7.25 -6.59 3.70
C ALA A 108 6.00 -7.32 3.16
N PHE A 109 5.26 -6.76 2.19
CA PHE A 109 4.04 -7.38 1.67
C PHE A 109 4.19 -7.97 0.26
N ARG A 110 5.24 -7.59 -0.49
CA ARG A 110 5.44 -8.01 -1.89
C ARG A 110 5.41 -9.52 -2.07
N SER A 111 6.08 -10.24 -1.16
CA SER A 111 6.16 -11.71 -1.23
C SER A 111 4.81 -12.38 -0.99
N ALA A 112 4.05 -11.91 0.01
CA ALA A 112 2.73 -12.43 0.34
C ALA A 112 1.67 -12.08 -0.72
N LEU A 113 1.75 -10.89 -1.30
CA LEU A 113 0.88 -10.46 -2.38
C LEU A 113 1.29 -11.07 -3.73
N GLY A 114 2.46 -11.70 -3.83
CA GLY A 114 2.96 -12.25 -5.08
C GLY A 114 3.27 -11.19 -6.13
N CYS A 115 3.64 -9.97 -5.70
CA CYS A 115 3.99 -8.89 -6.60
C CYS A 115 5.28 -9.21 -7.37
N SER A 116 5.36 -8.75 -8.61
CA SER A 116 6.56 -8.87 -9.45
C SER A 116 6.96 -7.52 -10.01
N ASN A 117 8.26 -7.35 -10.29
CA ASN A 117 8.82 -6.20 -11.01
C ASN A 117 8.98 -6.53 -12.49
#